data_AF-A0A6A6X455-F1
#
_entry.id   AF-A0A6A6X455-F1
#
_cell.length_a   1.000
_cell.length_b   1.000
_cell.length_c   1.000
_cell.angle_alpha   90.00
_cell.angle_beta   90.00
_cell.angle_gamma   90.00
#
_symmetry.space_group_name_H-M   'P 1'
#
loop_
_entity.id
_entity.type
_entity.pdbx_description
1 polymer ?
#
loop_
_entity_poly.entity_id
_entity_poly.type
_entity_poly.pdbx_seq_one_letter_code
_entity_poly.pdbx_strand_id
1 'polypeptide(L)'
;MSQNGNYFAVYVAVFEHKGGIFPGLSREFMRHSSIVVHVGDAAFDTYHVRGTPGIGLTYIYERYPRDPRSNTTSLLKMDFVAWVLKERYGELQQLAGGVVIQKNFQWNCQNWVRELLNAMVARGLITAGERDAAIARQQEAVCLAFTSESPNTAALHG
;
A
#
# COMPACT_ATOMS: atom_id res chain seq x y z
N MET A 1 22.09 10.26 -0.98
CA MET A 1 22.62 9.84 0.35
C MET A 1 22.32 8.36 0.53
N SER A 2 23.29 7.47 0.29
CA SER A 2 23.13 6.04 0.62
C SER A 2 23.32 5.88 2.13
N GLN A 3 22.24 5.68 2.86
CA GLN A 3 22.33 5.36 4.29
C GLN A 3 22.87 3.94 4.48
N ASN A 4 23.65 3.77 5.55
CA ASN A 4 24.31 2.55 6.01
C ASN A 4 23.42 1.29 5.87
N GLY A 5 24.05 0.14 5.59
CA GLY A 5 23.41 -1.17 5.42
C GLY A 5 22.60 -1.72 6.61
N ASN A 6 22.33 -0.90 7.63
CA ASN A 6 21.58 -1.23 8.85
C ASN A 6 20.10 -0.80 8.78
N TYR A 7 19.65 -0.18 7.69
CA TYR A 7 18.26 0.27 7.53
C TYR A 7 17.58 -0.42 6.34
N PHE A 8 16.26 -0.60 6.42
CA PHE A 8 15.40 -0.84 5.27
C PHE A 8 14.57 0.41 4.97
N ALA A 9 14.20 0.60 3.72
CA ALA A 9 13.31 1.69 3.32
C ALA A 9 11.87 1.19 3.28
N VAL A 10 10.96 1.96 3.88
CA VAL A 10 9.52 1.74 3.84
C VAL A 10 8.90 2.68 2.81
N TYR A 11 7.95 2.16 2.04
CA TYR A 11 7.20 2.88 1.03
C TYR A 11 5.71 2.59 1.18
N VAL A 12 4.88 3.59 0.84
CA VAL A 12 3.48 3.34 0.49
C VAL A 12 3.40 3.25 -1.03
N ALA A 13 2.77 2.19 -1.52
CA ALA A 13 2.56 2.00 -2.95
C ALA A 13 1.07 1.94 -3.29
N VAL A 14 0.72 2.55 -4.42
CA VAL A 14 -0.62 2.55 -4.99
C VAL A 14 -0.56 1.97 -6.40
N PHE A 15 -1.45 1.03 -6.67
CA PHE A 15 -1.56 0.31 -7.92
C PHE A 15 -2.96 0.49 -8.52
N GLU A 16 -3.04 0.41 -9.84
CA GLU A 16 -4.27 0.17 -10.56
C GLU A 16 -4.72 -1.27 -10.31
N HIS A 17 -5.96 -1.46 -9.85
CA HIS A 17 -6.52 -2.79 -9.72
C HIS A 17 -6.89 -3.33 -11.11
N LYS A 18 -6.37 -4.52 -11.47
CA LYS A 18 -6.74 -5.26 -12.69
C LYS A 18 -7.87 -6.28 -12.42
N GLY A 19 -8.85 -5.91 -11.60
CA GLY A 19 -10.05 -6.71 -11.35
C GLY A 19 -11.24 -6.20 -12.17
N GLY A 20 -12.23 -7.06 -12.40
CA GLY A 20 -13.48 -6.65 -13.05
C GLY A 20 -14.10 -5.47 -12.29
N ILE A 21 -14.34 -4.38 -13.01
CA ILE A 21 -15.01 -3.19 -12.45
C ILE A 21 -16.43 -3.61 -12.06
N PHE A 22 -16.73 -3.63 -10.76
CA PHE A 22 -18.12 -3.81 -10.32
C PHE A 22 -18.89 -2.51 -10.57
N PRO A 23 -20.01 -2.55 -11.31
CA PRO A 23 -20.83 -1.36 -11.54
C PRO A 23 -21.20 -0.66 -10.23
N GLY A 24 -20.97 0.65 -10.14
CA GLY A 24 -21.32 1.46 -8.96
C GLY A 24 -20.23 1.66 -7.90
N LEU A 25 -19.03 1.08 -8.08
CA LEU A 25 -17.89 1.35 -7.19
C LEU A 25 -17.11 2.59 -7.65
N SER A 26 -16.73 3.45 -6.70
CA SER A 26 -15.97 4.67 -6.99
C SER A 26 -14.55 4.35 -7.48
N ARG A 27 -13.87 5.34 -8.08
CA ARG A 27 -12.47 5.21 -8.52
C ARG A 27 -11.54 4.73 -7.41
N GLU A 28 -11.81 5.13 -6.16
CA GLU A 28 -11.06 4.71 -4.98
C GLU A 28 -11.07 3.20 -4.77
N PHE A 29 -12.20 2.53 -5.05
CA PHE A 29 -12.31 1.07 -4.95
C PHE A 29 -11.56 0.33 -6.07
N MET A 30 -11.20 1.02 -7.15
CA MET A 30 -10.39 0.49 -8.24
C MET A 30 -8.88 0.69 -8.03
N ARG A 31 -8.49 1.22 -6.87
CA ARG A 31 -7.09 1.41 -6.48
C ARG A 31 -6.73 0.40 -5.41
N HIS A 32 -5.55 -0.17 -5.56
CA HIS A 32 -4.98 -1.09 -4.58
C HIS A 32 -3.81 -0.41 -3.86
N SER A 33 -3.74 -0.54 -2.54
CA SER A 33 -2.66 0.04 -1.74
C SER A 33 -1.91 -1.01 -0.94
N SER A 34 -0.61 -0.79 -0.77
CA SER A 34 0.27 -1.68 0.00
C SER A 34 1.35 -0.89 0.74
N ILE A 35 1.96 -1.55 1.73
CA ILE A 35 3.27 -1.18 2.26
C ILE A 35 4.32 -2.02 1.55
N VAL A 36 5.34 -1.37 1.01
CA VAL A 36 6.48 -2.02 0.37
C VAL A 36 7.73 -1.73 1.18
N VAL A 37 8.52 -2.76 1.46
CA VAL A 37 9.77 -2.67 2.22
C VAL A 37 10.93 -3.13 1.35
N HIS A 38 11.91 -2.25 1.15
CA HIS A 38 13.17 -2.59 0.49
C HIS A 38 14.18 -3.03 1.55
N VAL A 39 14.41 -4.34 1.64
CA VAL A 39 15.15 -4.99 2.75
C VAL A 39 16.68 -4.97 2.60
N GLY A 40 17.19 -4.43 1.49
CA GLY A 40 18.58 -4.61 1.04
C GLY A 40 18.69 -5.87 0.18
N ASP A 41 19.62 -5.89 -0.77
CA ASP A 41 19.85 -6.98 -1.73
C ASP A 41 18.78 -7.11 -2.84
N ALA A 42 18.20 -5.98 -3.27
CA ALA A 42 17.22 -5.90 -4.37
C ALA A 42 15.89 -6.64 -4.14
N ALA A 43 15.66 -7.17 -2.94
CA ALA A 43 14.40 -7.78 -2.54
C ALA A 43 13.41 -6.74 -1.98
N PHE A 44 12.14 -6.90 -2.34
CA PHE A 44 11.04 -6.04 -1.92
C PHE A 44 9.94 -6.88 -1.30
N ASP A 45 9.64 -6.62 -0.04
CA ASP A 45 8.54 -7.26 0.68
C ASP A 45 7.30 -6.38 0.61
N THR A 46 6.19 -6.95 0.16
CA THR A 46 4.92 -6.24 0.00
C THR A 46 3.89 -6.83 0.95
N TYR A 47 3.26 -5.93 1.70
CA TYR A 47 2.19 -6.24 2.65
C TYR A 47 0.93 -5.50 2.23
N HIS A 48 -0.17 -6.22 2.12
CA HIS A 48 -1.43 -5.65 1.69
C HIS A 48 -2.60 -6.54 2.08
N VAL A 49 -3.81 -6.02 1.89
CA VAL A 49 -5.03 -6.82 1.93
C VAL A 49 -5.66 -6.88 0.54
N ARG A 50 -6.14 -8.05 0.13
CA ARG A 50 -6.82 -8.24 -1.16
C ARG A 50 -8.14 -8.96 -0.99
N GLY A 51 -9.04 -8.78 -1.95
CA GLY A 51 -10.38 -9.35 -1.94
C GLY A 51 -11.46 -8.27 -2.05
N THR A 52 -12.71 -8.63 -1.77
CA THR A 52 -13.84 -7.71 -1.85
C THR A 52 -14.18 -7.14 -0.46
N PRO A 53 -14.20 -5.80 -0.29
CA PRO A 53 -14.69 -5.15 0.93
C PRO A 53 -16.03 -5.70 1.40
N GLY A 54 -16.21 -5.87 2.71
CA GLY A 54 -17.42 -6.44 3.31
C GLY A 54 -17.61 -7.95 3.15
N ILE A 55 -16.89 -8.62 2.23
CA ILE A 55 -17.10 -10.05 1.92
C ILE A 55 -15.90 -10.91 2.32
N GLY A 56 -14.69 -10.55 1.87
CA GLY A 56 -13.56 -11.48 1.94
C GLY A 56 -12.21 -10.82 1.72
N LEU A 57 -11.94 -9.69 2.38
CA LEU A 57 -10.59 -9.15 2.44
C LEU A 57 -9.69 -10.09 3.26
N THR A 58 -8.49 -10.33 2.74
CA THR A 58 -7.48 -11.22 3.35
C THR A 58 -6.13 -10.54 3.35
N TYR A 59 -5.37 -10.72 4.42
CA TYR A 59 -3.99 -10.25 4.52
C TYR A 59 -3.07 -11.10 3.66
N ILE A 60 -2.17 -10.44 2.95
CA ILE A 60 -1.21 -11.03 2.03
C ILE A 60 0.17 -10.43 2.28
N TYR A 61 1.16 -11.32 2.24
CA TYR A 61 2.57 -11.02 2.22
C TYR A 61 3.20 -11.65 0.97
N GLU A 62 3.93 -10.86 0.20
CA GLU A 62 4.59 -11.28 -1.03
C GLU A 62 6.02 -10.72 -1.06
N ARG A 63 7.00 -11.57 -1.40
CA ARG A 63 8.40 -11.16 -1.59
C ARG A 63 8.72 -11.14 -3.08
N TYR A 64 9.17 -9.99 -3.57
CA TYR A 64 9.55 -9.78 -4.96
C TYR A 64 11.08 -9.63 -5.09
N PRO A 65 11.73 -10.36 -6.02
CA PRO A 65 13.17 -10.25 -6.26
C PRO A 65 13.54 -9.04 -7.14
N ARG A 66 12.59 -8.16 -7.45
CA ARG A 66 12.77 -6.99 -8.32
C ARG A 66 12.01 -5.81 -7.76
N ASP A 67 12.51 -4.62 -8.05
CA ASP A 67 11.86 -3.36 -7.71
C ASP A 67 10.49 -3.25 -8.41
N PRO A 68 9.38 -3.08 -7.67
CA PRO A 68 8.05 -2.90 -8.26
C PRO A 68 8.01 -1.77 -9.31
N ARG A 69 8.85 -0.74 -9.16
CA ARG A 69 8.95 0.39 -10.11
C ARG A 69 9.51 0.00 -11.48
N SER A 70 10.24 -1.12 -11.56
CA SER A 70 10.93 -1.53 -12.78
C SER A 70 10.07 -2.31 -13.78
N ASN A 71 8.91 -2.85 -13.37
CA ASN A 71 8.21 -3.82 -14.23
C ASN A 71 6.70 -3.98 -14.02
N THR A 72 6.04 -3.10 -13.25
CA THR A 72 4.59 -3.22 -13.03
C THR A 72 3.83 -2.15 -13.79
N THR A 73 3.16 -2.56 -14.88
CA THR A 73 2.25 -1.71 -15.68
C THR A 73 1.05 -1.18 -14.88
N SER A 74 0.88 -1.61 -13.64
CA SER A 74 -0.17 -1.18 -12.73
C SER A 74 0.32 -0.29 -11.60
N LEU A 75 1.63 -0.06 -11.39
CA LEU A 75 2.07 0.83 -10.32
C LEU A 75 1.83 2.29 -10.71
N LEU A 76 1.02 2.99 -9.91
CA LEU A 76 0.77 4.42 -10.07
C LEU A 76 1.81 5.26 -9.34
N LYS A 77 2.07 4.89 -8.08
CA LYS A 77 2.99 5.64 -7.22
C LYS A 77 3.58 4.74 -6.16
N MET A 78 4.85 4.98 -5.83
CA MET A 78 5.56 4.32 -4.73
C MET A 78 6.38 5.39 -4.01
N ASP A 79 5.84 5.90 -2.91
CA ASP A 79 6.41 7.02 -2.18
C ASP A 79 7.17 6.55 -0.95
N PHE A 80 8.38 7.07 -0.77
CA PHE A 80 9.19 6.82 0.40
C PHE A 80 8.53 7.38 1.66
N VAL A 81 8.48 6.56 2.71
CA VAL A 81 7.96 6.93 4.03
C VAL A 81 9.11 7.22 4.99
N ALA A 82 9.94 6.21 5.26
CA ALA A 82 10.97 6.30 6.29
C ALA A 82 12.08 5.26 6.09
N TRP A 83 13.22 5.51 6.73
CA TRP A 83 14.26 4.52 6.96
C TRP A 83 14.05 3.93 8.36
N VAL A 84 13.99 2.60 8.44
CA VAL A 84 13.76 1.88 9.70
C VAL A 84 14.90 0.90 9.93
N LEU A 85 15.33 0.77 11.19
CA LEU A 85 16.42 -0.15 11.57
C LEU A 85 16.04 -1.60 11.20
N LYS A 86 16.98 -2.32 10.56
CA LYS A 86 16.78 -3.71 10.11
C LYS A 86 16.41 -4.67 11.23
N GLU A 87 16.99 -4.50 12.42
CA GLU A 87 16.65 -5.32 13.59
C GLU A 87 15.17 -5.21 14.00
N ARG A 88 14.50 -4.12 13.62
CA ARG A 88 13.07 -3.88 13.89
C ARG A 88 12.15 -4.38 12.78
N TYR A 89 12.68 -5.04 11.75
CA TYR A 89 11.89 -5.56 10.64
C TYR A 89 10.84 -6.60 11.10
N GLY A 90 11.19 -7.47 12.06
CA GLY A 90 10.24 -8.42 12.64
C GLY A 90 9.06 -7.74 13.34
N GLU A 91 9.28 -6.56 13.93
CA GLU A 91 8.19 -5.77 14.52
C GLU A 91 7.23 -5.26 13.44
N LEU A 92 7.75 -4.73 12.32
CA LEU A 92 6.91 -4.33 11.18
C LEU A 92 6.07 -5.51 10.66
N GLN A 93 6.69 -6.69 10.47
CA GLN A 93 5.99 -7.90 10.02
C GLN A 93 4.84 -8.29 10.95
N GLN A 94 5.07 -8.26 12.26
CA GLN A 94 4.04 -8.57 13.26
C GLN A 94 2.90 -7.55 13.23
N LEU A 95 3.22 -6.25 13.11
CA LEU A 95 2.20 -5.20 12.99
C LEU A 95 1.36 -5.37 11.73
N ALA A 96 2.00 -5.65 10.59
CA ALA A 96 1.31 -5.85 9.31
C ALA A 96 0.31 -7.00 9.36
N GLY A 97 0.69 -8.14 9.93
CA GLY A 97 -0.21 -9.28 10.13
C GLY A 97 -1.25 -9.08 11.25
N GLY A 98 -1.03 -8.09 12.14
CA GLY A 98 -1.87 -7.81 13.30
C GLY A 98 -2.98 -6.77 13.08
N VAL A 99 -3.01 -6.07 11.94
CA VAL A 99 -4.09 -5.12 11.63
C VAL A 99 -5.41 -5.87 11.44
N VAL A 100 -6.45 -5.45 12.17
CA VAL A 100 -7.76 -6.10 12.14
C VAL A 100 -8.50 -5.74 10.84
N ILE A 101 -8.72 -6.73 9.99
CA ILE A 101 -9.52 -6.56 8.77
C ILE A 101 -11.00 -6.42 9.13
N GLN A 102 -11.60 -5.28 8.81
CA GLN A 102 -13.02 -5.05 9.07
C GLN A 102 -13.90 -5.61 7.96
N LYS A 103 -14.98 -6.30 8.36
CA LYS A 103 -15.96 -6.89 7.45
C LYS A 103 -17.11 -5.91 7.17
N ASN A 104 -16.80 -4.75 6.60
CA ASN A 104 -17.81 -3.79 6.15
C ASN A 104 -17.41 -3.19 4.78
N PHE A 105 -18.38 -2.59 4.09
CA PHE A 105 -18.19 -2.03 2.76
C PHE A 105 -17.48 -0.66 2.73
N GLN A 106 -17.19 -0.07 3.90
CA GLN A 106 -16.48 1.21 4.01
C GLN A 106 -14.98 1.02 4.29
N TRP A 107 -14.54 -0.22 4.48
CA TRP A 107 -13.17 -0.56 4.84
C TRP A 107 -12.48 -1.34 3.72
N ASN A 108 -11.34 -0.85 3.27
CA ASN A 108 -10.59 -1.37 2.12
C ASN A 108 -9.07 -1.38 2.39
N CYS A 109 -8.28 -1.61 1.33
CA CYS A 109 -6.82 -1.63 1.42
C CYS A 109 -6.20 -0.28 1.79
N GLN A 110 -6.83 0.85 1.47
CA GLN A 110 -6.38 2.17 1.92
C GLN A 110 -6.56 2.34 3.42
N ASN A 111 -7.67 1.86 4.00
CA ASN A 111 -7.87 1.84 5.45
C ASN A 111 -6.83 0.97 6.15
N TRP A 112 -6.55 -0.23 5.62
CA TRP A 112 -5.52 -1.12 6.16
C TRP A 112 -4.14 -0.45 6.22
N VAL A 113 -3.72 0.23 5.14
CA VAL A 113 -2.46 0.99 5.13
C VAL A 113 -2.45 2.07 6.22
N ARG A 114 -3.54 2.83 6.35
CA ARG A 114 -3.66 3.87 7.39
C ARG A 114 -3.54 3.30 8.81
N GLU A 115 -4.19 2.18 9.07
CA GLU A 115 -4.14 1.50 10.37
C GLU A 115 -2.75 0.93 10.67
N LEU A 116 -2.07 0.35 9.67
CA LEU A 116 -0.68 -0.10 9.82
C LEU A 116 0.25 1.07 10.11
N LEU A 117 0.14 2.18 9.39
CA LEU A 117 0.97 3.36 9.64
C LEU A 117 0.72 3.94 11.04
N ASN A 118 -0.53 3.96 11.52
CA ASN A 118 -0.84 4.32 12.91
C ASN A 118 -0.16 3.39 13.92
N ALA A 119 -0.18 2.08 13.67
CA ALA A 119 0.48 1.10 14.53
C ALA A 119 2.01 1.28 14.52
N MET A 120 2.61 1.59 13.36
CA MET A 120 4.03 1.91 13.22
C MET A 120 4.41 3.17 14.00
N VAL A 121 3.56 4.21 14.00
CA VAL A 121 3.75 5.41 14.84
C VAL A 121 3.68 5.05 16.33
N ALA A 122 2.68 4.27 16.75
CA ALA A 122 2.52 3.86 18.14
C ALA A 122 3.71 3.04 18.67
N ARG A 123 4.43 2.34 17.78
CA ARG A 123 5.67 1.62 18.10
C ARG A 123 6.94 2.45 17.89
N GLY A 124 6.83 3.70 17.43
CA GLY A 124 8.00 4.54 17.13
C GLY A 124 8.89 3.97 16.02
N LEU A 125 8.31 3.25 15.06
CA LEU A 125 9.01 2.85 13.82
C LEU A 125 9.09 4.00 12.83
N ILE A 126 8.08 4.87 12.84
CA ILE A 126 8.00 6.11 12.06
C ILE A 126 7.42 7.21 12.95
N THR A 127 7.62 8.46 12.55
CA THR A 127 7.04 9.64 13.19
C THR A 127 5.60 9.88 12.71
N ALA A 128 4.83 10.64 13.50
CA ALA A 128 3.49 11.08 13.09
C ALA A 128 3.52 11.90 11.79
N GLY A 129 4.55 12.73 11.59
CA GLY A 129 4.72 13.51 10.37
C GLY A 129 4.98 12.65 9.12
N GLU A 130 5.78 11.58 9.25
CA GLU A 130 5.99 10.61 8.16
C GLU A 130 4.70 9.86 7.82
N ARG A 131 3.92 9.45 8.83
CA ARG A 131 2.58 8.86 8.61
C ARG A 131 1.68 9.82 7.85
N ASP A 132 1.55 11.06 8.31
CA ASP A 132 0.60 12.03 7.74
C ASP A 132 0.97 12.36 6.29
N ALA A 133 2.27 12.52 6.01
CA ALA A 133 2.76 12.67 4.64
C ALA A 133 2.48 11.44 3.76
N ALA A 134 2.65 10.22 4.30
CA ALA A 134 2.39 8.99 3.57
C ALA A 134 0.90 8.82 3.23
N ILE A 135 -0.01 9.14 4.17
CA ILE A 135 -1.46 9.12 3.95
C ILE A 135 -1.86 10.14 2.88
N ALA A 136 -1.33 11.38 2.96
CA ALA A 136 -1.63 12.41 1.99
C ALA A 136 -1.22 11.99 0.57
N ARG A 137 0.00 11.47 0.41
CA ARG A 137 0.49 10.98 -0.89
C ARG A 137 -0.28 9.77 -1.41
N GLN A 138 -0.73 8.88 -0.53
CA GLN A 138 -1.63 7.78 -0.90
C GLN A 138 -2.94 8.31 -1.46
N GLN A 139 -3.56 9.28 -0.79
CA GLN A 139 -4.82 9.89 -1.23
C GLN A 139 -4.67 10.58 -2.58
N GLU A 140 -3.59 11.36 -2.77
CA GLU A 140 -3.26 11.95 -4.06
C GLU A 140 -3.14 10.88 -5.17
N ALA A 141 -2.42 9.79 -4.89
CA ALA A 141 -2.19 8.72 -5.86
C ALA A 141 -3.48 7.96 -6.23
N VAL A 142 -4.38 7.77 -5.27
CA VAL A 142 -5.69 7.12 -5.49
C VAL A 142 -6.57 7.96 -6.44
N CYS A 143 -6.42 9.29 -6.40
CA CYS A 143 -7.14 10.22 -7.25
C CYS A 143 -6.54 10.42 -8.66
N LEU A 144 -5.38 9.84 -8.97
CA LEU A 144 -4.77 9.94 -10.30
C LEU A 144 -5.66 9.31 -11.39
N ALA A 145 -5.52 9.79 -12.63
CA ALA A 145 -6.18 9.23 -13.80
C ALA A 145 -5.75 7.77 -14.04
N PHE A 146 -6.55 6.99 -14.76
CA PHE A 146 -6.17 5.62 -15.08
C PHE A 146 -5.03 5.60 -16.09
N THR A 147 -3.95 4.87 -15.81
CA THR A 147 -2.87 4.70 -16.79
C THR A 147 -3.25 3.74 -17.91
N SER A 148 -4.25 2.88 -17.67
CA SER A 148 -4.83 1.94 -18.64
C SER A 148 -6.05 2.49 -19.40
N GLU A 149 -6.14 3.78 -19.69
CA GLU A 149 -7.28 4.37 -20.42
C GLU A 149 -7.49 3.76 -21.83
N SER A 150 -8.24 2.66 -21.90
CA SER A 150 -9.57 2.77 -22.50
C SER A 150 -10.52 3.05 -21.34
N PRO A 151 -10.99 4.30 -21.17
CA PRO A 151 -11.89 4.62 -20.07
C PRO A 151 -13.13 3.73 -20.22
N ASN A 152 -13.45 2.97 -19.18
CA ASN A 152 -14.77 2.37 -19.08
C ASN A 152 -15.76 3.52 -18.84
N THR A 153 -16.25 4.09 -19.93
CA THR A 153 -17.18 5.23 -19.96
C THR A 153 -18.43 4.99 -19.10
N ALA A 154 -18.79 3.72 -18.85
CA ALA A 154 -19.90 3.37 -17.96
C ALA A 154 -19.65 3.70 -16.48
N ALA A 155 -18.40 3.78 -16.02
CA ALA A 155 -18.06 4.15 -14.64
C ALA A 155 -17.91 5.67 -14.43
N LEU A 156 -17.96 6.46 -15.51
CA LEU A 156 -17.77 7.91 -15.51
C LEU A 156 -19.09 8.70 -15.68
N HIS A 157 -20.19 8.01 -16.00
CA HIS A 157 -21.51 8.60 -16.24
C HIS A 157 -22.57 8.00 -15.31
N GLY A 158 -22.25 7.88 -14.02
CA GLY A 158 -23.29 7.80 -12.99
C GLY A 158 -23.96 9.16 -12.81
#